data_AF-A0AAE7MRM1-F1
#
_entry.id   AF-A0AAE7MRM1-F1
#
_cell.length_a   1.000
_cell.length_b   1.000
_cell.length_c   1.000
_cell.angle_alpha   90.00
_cell.angle_beta   90.00
_cell.angle_gamma   90.00
#
_symmetry.space_group_name_H-M   'P 1'
#
loop_
_entity.id
_entity.type
_entity.pdbx_description
1 polymer ?
#
loop_
_entity_poly.entity_id
_entity_poly.type
_entity_poly.pdbx_seq_one_letter_code
_entity_poly.pdbx_strand_id
1 'polypeptide(L)'
;MLMKKVVLGLFAASSLLLCGFLFGVEGSATTVEKSEKTFMVYYRTWRDQSIPSEQNNQIRMTDIPYGIDVVNVFHANVSDADSKVFFDEVANVYAPELHKRGTKLVRGLDYRELLKVPTTQSQPTAKEFDDYAKQLLDKYMTPGIDGLDFDMESTYTTSQLKIAHGVIEALSNYIGPKSDTDTLLIYDTVDIFSLEPFTPVSSAFSFLGAQQYGSNATRAESSWNNTFSKTGIERSQYLVGLSFPEERTNQTWGDTREPYESSNLYSVANYVRTTETGGMFLYAIDRDGIQGRNDQLLKTDFLWTKTAILESKGYSLAESQAFAKHYLARKNDQFSDRQVQELSQQIERATSHYEVNRVFLAAKYEEAVSPEYDPLKEAALMAAEQ
;
A
#
# COMPACT_ATOMS: atom_id res chain seq x y z
N MET A 1 71.23 39.99 -14.12
CA MET A 1 72.41 39.17 -13.80
C MET A 1 72.24 38.70 -12.37
N LEU A 2 72.11 37.44 -11.98
CA LEU A 2 71.97 36.15 -12.65
C LEU A 2 71.48 35.23 -11.50
N MET A 3 70.23 34.75 -11.51
CA MET A 3 69.86 33.33 -11.58
C MET A 3 70.85 32.31 -10.96
N LYS A 4 70.31 31.39 -10.14
CA LYS A 4 70.25 29.92 -10.31
C LYS A 4 70.06 29.26 -8.93
N LYS A 5 68.92 28.64 -8.60
CA LYS A 5 68.52 27.22 -8.86
C LYS A 5 69.65 26.21 -8.65
N VAL A 6 69.44 25.19 -7.78
CA VAL A 6 69.31 23.75 -8.13
C VAL A 6 69.34 22.83 -6.87
N VAL A 7 68.40 21.88 -6.93
CA VAL A 7 68.12 20.54 -6.34
C VAL A 7 69.29 19.64 -5.84
N LEU A 8 68.89 18.63 -5.02
CA LEU A 8 69.47 17.32 -4.59
C LEU A 8 69.89 17.32 -3.11
N GLY A 9 69.62 16.33 -2.24
CA GLY A 9 69.17 14.95 -2.38
C GLY A 9 69.97 14.04 -1.42
N LEU A 10 69.31 13.02 -0.83
CA LEU A 10 69.84 11.76 -0.25
C LEU A 10 70.13 11.57 1.28
N PHE A 11 69.34 10.64 1.84
CA PHE A 11 69.58 9.50 2.77
C PHE A 11 70.27 9.65 4.14
N ALA A 12 69.55 9.17 5.17
CA ALA A 12 70.09 8.25 6.19
C ALA A 12 68.99 7.27 6.63
N ALA A 13 69.37 5.99 6.74
CA ALA A 13 68.52 4.82 6.91
C ALA A 13 68.34 4.39 8.38
N SER A 14 67.54 3.33 8.55
CA SER A 14 67.35 2.46 9.74
C SER A 14 66.20 2.91 10.66
N SER A 15 65.19 2.12 11.03
CA SER A 15 65.08 0.66 11.10
C SER A 15 63.61 0.25 11.10
N LEU A 16 63.35 -0.98 10.63
CA LEU A 16 62.06 -1.65 10.64
C LEU A 16 61.40 -1.68 12.03
N LEU A 17 60.10 -1.38 12.07
CA LEU A 17 59.15 -2.10 12.92
C LEU A 17 57.86 -2.29 12.12
N LEU A 18 57.80 -3.45 11.49
CA LEU A 18 56.65 -3.97 10.77
C LEU A 18 55.71 -4.59 11.81
N CYS A 19 54.69 -3.85 12.24
CA CYS A 19 53.48 -4.42 12.82
C CYS A 19 52.31 -3.92 11.96
N GLY A 20 51.74 -4.86 11.19
CA GLY A 20 50.66 -4.58 10.26
C GLY A 20 49.42 -4.07 10.99
N PHE A 21 49.08 -2.81 10.76
CA PHE A 21 47.70 -2.37 10.89
C PHE A 21 46.96 -2.83 9.64
N LEU A 22 46.23 -3.94 9.80
CA LEU A 22 45.12 -4.29 8.92
C LEU A 22 44.15 -3.11 8.98
N PHE A 23 44.07 -2.36 7.88
CA PHE A 23 42.93 -1.48 7.64
C PHE A 23 41.70 -2.37 7.53
N GLY A 24 41.00 -2.54 8.64
CA GLY A 24 39.59 -2.91 8.62
C GLY A 24 38.87 -1.79 7.88
N VAL A 25 38.50 -2.05 6.64
CA VAL A 25 37.38 -1.34 6.02
C VAL A 25 36.17 -1.80 6.80
N GLU A 26 35.86 -1.09 7.89
CA GLU A 26 34.52 -1.10 8.45
C GLU A 26 33.64 -0.45 7.38
N GLY A 27 33.09 -1.30 6.51
CA GLY A 27 31.94 -0.94 5.72
C GLY A 27 30.86 -0.55 6.70
N SER A 28 30.65 0.76 6.86
CA SER A 28 29.47 1.28 7.51
C SER A 28 28.30 0.73 6.71
N ALA A 29 27.70 -0.35 7.21
CA ALA A 29 26.42 -0.82 6.75
C ALA A 29 25.46 0.32 7.11
N THR A 30 25.22 1.21 6.15
CA THR A 30 24.04 2.05 6.16
C THR A 30 22.88 1.09 6.33
N THR A 31 22.33 1.02 7.54
CA THR A 31 20.98 0.57 7.77
C THR A 31 20.13 1.45 6.87
N VAL A 32 19.76 0.91 5.71
CA VAL A 32 18.69 1.50 4.92
C VAL A 32 17.51 1.50 5.88
N GLU A 33 17.10 2.68 6.35
CA GLU A 33 15.80 2.80 7.00
C GLU A 33 14.80 2.19 6.03
N LYS A 34 14.14 1.11 6.45
CA LYS A 34 13.10 0.48 5.65
C LYS A 34 12.12 1.57 5.26
N SER A 35 11.84 1.67 3.97
CA SER A 35 11.16 2.85 3.46
C SER A 35 9.76 2.97 4.07
N GLU A 36 9.42 4.17 4.53
CA GLU A 36 8.09 4.62 4.99
C GLU A 36 7.02 4.63 3.84
N LYS A 37 7.18 3.79 2.80
CA LYS A 37 6.23 3.76 1.69
C LYS A 37 4.91 3.18 2.17
N THR A 38 3.83 3.90 1.90
CA THR A 38 2.47 3.44 2.18
C THR A 38 2.05 2.41 1.15
N PHE A 39 1.55 1.27 1.62
CA PHE A 39 0.86 0.28 0.81
C PHE A 39 -0.60 0.23 1.24
N MET A 40 -1.49 0.71 0.36
CA MET A 40 -2.93 0.73 0.60
C MET A 40 -3.64 -0.32 -0.25
N VAL A 41 -4.78 -0.83 0.22
CA VAL A 41 -5.60 -1.76 -0.56
C VAL A 41 -7.07 -1.41 -0.45
N TYR A 42 -7.84 -1.58 -1.53
CA TYR A 42 -9.30 -1.53 -1.47
C TYR A 42 -9.85 -2.93 -1.27
N TYR A 43 -10.58 -3.10 -0.17
CA TYR A 43 -11.26 -4.32 0.20
C TYR A 43 -12.76 -4.17 -0.04
N ARG A 44 -13.28 -4.89 -1.04
CA ARG A 44 -14.69 -4.81 -1.44
C ARG A 44 -15.54 -5.55 -0.42
N THR A 45 -16.27 -4.82 0.41
CA THR A 45 -17.02 -5.39 1.55
C THR A 45 -18.03 -6.48 1.15
N TRP A 46 -18.65 -6.38 -0.02
CA TRP A 46 -19.60 -7.40 -0.53
C TRP A 46 -18.91 -8.73 -0.92
N ARG A 47 -17.56 -8.80 -0.82
CA ARG A 47 -16.76 -10.00 -0.99
C ARG A 47 -16.24 -10.60 0.32
N ASP A 48 -16.61 -10.02 1.46
CA ASP A 48 -16.28 -10.57 2.78
C ASP A 48 -17.17 -11.75 3.16
N GLN A 49 -16.60 -12.79 3.78
CA GLN A 49 -17.35 -13.94 4.28
C GLN A 49 -18.36 -13.63 5.38
N SER A 50 -18.23 -12.50 6.08
CA SER A 50 -19.23 -12.10 7.08
C SER A 50 -20.54 -11.66 6.45
N ILE A 51 -20.59 -11.35 5.14
CA ILE A 51 -21.81 -10.96 4.42
C ILE A 51 -22.75 -12.17 4.27
N PRO A 52 -23.86 -12.25 5.02
CA PRO A 52 -24.71 -13.43 5.04
C PRO A 52 -25.38 -13.77 3.70
N SER A 53 -25.69 -12.75 2.90
CA SER A 53 -26.33 -12.89 1.60
C SER A 53 -25.39 -13.43 0.50
N GLU A 54 -24.06 -13.40 0.72
CA GLU A 54 -23.03 -13.75 -0.26
C GLU A 54 -22.21 -14.97 0.22
N GLN A 55 -22.88 -16.11 0.37
CA GLN A 55 -22.32 -17.34 0.98
C GLN A 55 -21.11 -17.95 0.24
N ASN A 56 -20.86 -17.54 -1.00
CA ASN A 56 -19.73 -18.04 -1.81
C ASN A 56 -18.44 -17.22 -1.61
N ASN A 57 -18.48 -16.15 -0.82
CA ASN A 57 -17.29 -15.36 -0.49
C ASN A 57 -16.23 -16.26 0.18
N GLN A 58 -14.96 -16.03 -0.14
CA GLN A 58 -13.86 -16.94 0.24
C GLN A 58 -12.85 -16.32 1.20
N ILE A 59 -12.98 -15.03 1.50
CA ILE A 59 -11.99 -14.30 2.30
C ILE A 59 -12.63 -13.44 3.38
N ARG A 60 -11.82 -13.07 4.36
CA ARG A 60 -12.14 -12.12 5.43
C ARG A 60 -11.07 -11.04 5.51
N MET A 61 -11.40 -9.89 6.09
CA MET A 61 -10.39 -8.86 6.37
C MET A 61 -9.26 -9.35 7.28
N THR A 62 -9.48 -10.37 8.12
CA THR A 62 -8.40 -10.98 8.93
C THR A 62 -7.34 -11.70 8.10
N ASP A 63 -7.66 -12.08 6.87
CA ASP A 63 -6.74 -12.76 5.94
C ASP A 63 -5.77 -11.78 5.27
N ILE A 64 -6.04 -10.47 5.33
CA ILE A 64 -5.19 -9.41 4.76
C ILE A 64 -3.76 -9.54 5.35
N PRO A 65 -2.71 -9.59 4.50
CA PRO A 65 -1.35 -9.89 4.95
C PRO A 65 -0.73 -8.75 5.76
N TYR A 66 0.35 -9.06 6.46
CA TYR A 66 1.19 -8.07 7.13
C TYR A 66 1.83 -7.12 6.11
N GLY A 67 2.16 -5.90 6.56
CA GLY A 67 2.83 -4.90 5.75
C GLY A 67 1.91 -4.01 4.92
N ILE A 68 0.59 -4.19 5.00
CA ILE A 68 -0.40 -3.23 4.51
C ILE A 68 -0.60 -2.14 5.56
N ASP A 69 -0.44 -0.88 5.15
CA ASP A 69 -0.53 0.27 6.06
C ASP A 69 -1.96 0.82 6.15
N VAL A 70 -2.72 0.74 5.04
CA VAL A 70 -4.10 1.24 4.97
C VAL A 70 -5.00 0.25 4.22
N VAL A 71 -6.15 -0.08 4.79
CA VAL A 71 -7.22 -0.78 4.09
C VAL A 71 -8.38 0.18 3.89
N ASN A 72 -8.70 0.47 2.63
CA ASN A 72 -9.96 1.10 2.28
C ASN A 72 -11.09 0.06 2.32
N VAL A 73 -12.02 0.26 3.24
CA VAL A 73 -13.25 -0.52 3.41
C VAL A 73 -14.28 -0.06 2.36
N PHE A 74 -14.11 -0.54 1.13
CA PHE A 74 -14.89 -0.13 -0.03
C PHE A 74 -16.26 -0.79 -0.07
N HIS A 75 -17.32 -0.01 0.06
CA HIS A 75 -18.66 -0.55 0.29
C HIS A 75 -19.72 0.09 -0.56
N ALA A 76 -20.34 -0.77 -1.36
CA ALA A 76 -21.43 -0.44 -2.24
C ALA A 76 -22.36 -1.65 -2.32
N ASN A 77 -23.64 -1.40 -2.58
CA ASN A 77 -24.62 -2.42 -2.94
C ASN A 77 -24.80 -3.56 -1.92
N VAL A 78 -24.56 -3.30 -0.63
CA VAL A 78 -24.83 -4.24 0.48
C VAL A 78 -26.09 -3.78 1.23
N SER A 79 -26.95 -4.73 1.63
CA SER A 79 -28.18 -4.42 2.37
C SER A 79 -27.89 -3.88 3.78
N ASP A 80 -28.76 -3.05 4.37
CA ASP A 80 -28.54 -2.51 5.72
C ASP A 80 -28.32 -3.61 6.79
N ALA A 81 -29.01 -4.73 6.66
CA ALA A 81 -28.87 -5.87 7.56
C ALA A 81 -27.47 -6.51 7.45
N ASP A 82 -27.00 -6.76 6.23
CA ASP A 82 -25.67 -7.33 6.00
C ASP A 82 -24.57 -6.32 6.34
N SER A 83 -24.78 -5.03 6.05
CA SER A 83 -23.90 -3.94 6.43
C SER A 83 -23.71 -3.89 7.94
N LYS A 84 -24.79 -4.03 8.72
CA LYS A 84 -24.69 -4.08 10.17
C LYS A 84 -23.83 -5.25 10.64
N VAL A 85 -24.05 -6.45 10.09
CA VAL A 85 -23.23 -7.64 10.43
C VAL A 85 -21.76 -7.41 10.12
N PHE A 86 -21.46 -6.91 8.92
CA PHE A 86 -20.08 -6.61 8.50
C PHE A 86 -19.42 -5.58 9.42
N PHE A 87 -20.11 -4.49 9.76
CA PHE A 87 -19.53 -3.44 10.60
C PHE A 87 -19.43 -3.81 12.08
N ASP A 88 -20.30 -4.70 12.57
CA ASP A 88 -20.12 -5.32 13.89
C ASP A 88 -18.81 -6.17 13.88
N GLU A 89 -18.51 -6.89 12.80
CA GLU A 89 -17.24 -7.62 12.63
C GLU A 89 -16.04 -6.68 12.51
N VAL A 90 -16.17 -5.56 11.78
CA VAL A 90 -15.12 -4.53 11.70
C VAL A 90 -14.76 -4.03 13.10
N ALA A 91 -15.75 -3.62 13.89
CA ALA A 91 -15.54 -3.05 15.21
C ALA A 91 -14.93 -4.05 16.22
N ASN A 92 -15.39 -5.30 16.18
CA ASN A 92 -15.09 -6.27 17.24
C ASN A 92 -13.97 -7.26 16.90
N VAL A 93 -13.67 -7.46 15.62
CA VAL A 93 -12.73 -8.49 15.14
C VAL A 93 -11.69 -7.88 14.20
N TYR A 94 -12.12 -7.25 13.11
CA TYR A 94 -11.19 -6.90 12.02
C TYR A 94 -10.28 -5.72 12.39
N ALA A 95 -10.84 -4.61 12.90
CA ALA A 95 -10.03 -3.47 13.30
C ALA A 95 -9.06 -3.82 14.44
N PRO A 96 -9.46 -4.46 15.55
CA PRO A 96 -8.52 -4.86 16.59
C PRO A 96 -7.38 -5.75 16.11
N GLU A 97 -7.63 -6.63 15.14
CA GLU A 97 -6.60 -7.51 14.60
C GLU A 97 -5.67 -6.80 13.62
N LEU A 98 -6.19 -5.94 12.75
CA LEU A 98 -5.42 -5.18 11.77
C LEU A 98 -4.62 -4.05 12.43
N HIS A 99 -5.18 -3.37 13.44
CA HIS A 99 -4.46 -2.35 14.21
C HIS A 99 -3.23 -2.91 14.94
N LYS A 100 -3.27 -4.15 15.44
CA LYS A 100 -2.09 -4.83 16.03
C LYS A 100 -0.96 -5.01 15.02
N ARG A 101 -1.29 -5.06 13.72
CA ARG A 101 -0.34 -5.18 12.61
C ARG A 101 0.12 -3.81 12.10
N GLY A 102 -0.37 -2.71 12.69
CA GLY A 102 -0.10 -1.34 12.28
C GLY A 102 -0.97 -0.84 11.13
N THR A 103 -2.01 -1.58 10.73
CA THR A 103 -2.86 -1.25 9.59
C THR A 103 -4.02 -0.35 10.00
N LYS A 104 -4.17 0.82 9.37
CA LYS A 104 -5.34 1.71 9.52
C LYS A 104 -6.49 1.30 8.59
N LEU A 105 -7.73 1.53 9.00
CA LEU A 105 -8.93 1.32 8.19
C LEU A 105 -9.53 2.67 7.78
N VAL A 106 -9.73 2.90 6.49
CA VAL A 106 -10.43 4.09 5.99
C VAL A 106 -11.73 3.70 5.32
N ARG A 107 -12.73 4.57 5.39
CA ARG A 107 -14.01 4.36 4.73
C ARG A 107 -14.04 5.03 3.36
N GLY A 108 -14.09 4.24 2.29
CA GLY A 108 -14.29 4.74 0.92
C GLY A 108 -15.71 5.25 0.70
N LEU A 109 -15.82 6.47 0.20
CA LEU A 109 -17.06 7.20 -0.04
C LEU A 109 -17.03 7.81 -1.44
N ASP A 110 -18.16 7.77 -2.13
CA ASP A 110 -18.33 8.50 -3.38
C ASP A 110 -18.22 10.01 -3.14
N TYR A 111 -17.48 10.74 -3.98
CA TYR A 111 -17.31 12.19 -3.87
C TYR A 111 -18.64 12.97 -3.83
N ARG A 112 -19.73 12.42 -4.41
CA ARG A 112 -21.07 13.00 -4.35
C ARG A 112 -21.63 13.12 -2.93
N GLU A 113 -21.12 12.36 -1.96
CA GLU A 113 -21.50 12.54 -0.55
C GLU A 113 -21.17 13.96 -0.05
N LEU A 114 -20.11 14.59 -0.57
CA LEU A 114 -19.72 15.95 -0.21
C LEU A 114 -20.71 17.03 -0.72
N LEU A 115 -21.61 16.69 -1.63
CA LEU A 115 -22.55 17.63 -2.24
C LEU A 115 -23.91 17.69 -1.53
N LYS A 116 -24.16 16.82 -0.54
CA LYS A 116 -25.49 16.64 0.05
C LYS A 116 -25.73 17.49 1.30
N VAL A 117 -25.00 18.59 1.44
CA VAL A 117 -25.15 19.53 2.56
C VAL A 117 -26.59 20.03 2.61
N PRO A 118 -27.36 19.75 3.68
CA PRO A 118 -28.72 20.24 3.81
C PRO A 118 -28.70 21.76 3.95
N THR A 119 -29.29 22.47 2.99
CA THR A 119 -29.44 23.93 3.06
C THR A 119 -30.71 24.40 2.37
N THR A 120 -31.32 25.45 2.88
CA THR A 120 -32.42 26.17 2.22
C THR A 120 -31.94 27.45 1.52
N GLN A 121 -30.64 27.72 1.56
CA GLN A 121 -30.01 28.90 0.98
C GLN A 121 -29.46 28.58 -0.42
N SER A 122 -29.03 29.63 -1.14
CA SER A 122 -28.38 29.44 -2.44
C SER A 122 -26.99 28.79 -2.32
N GLN A 123 -26.34 28.92 -1.16
CA GLN A 123 -25.08 28.27 -0.79
C GLN A 123 -25.12 27.92 0.71
N PRO A 124 -24.55 26.77 1.12
CA PRO A 124 -24.45 26.45 2.54
C PRO A 124 -23.58 27.46 3.30
N THR A 125 -23.95 27.71 4.54
CA THR A 125 -23.20 28.51 5.50
C THR A 125 -22.05 27.71 6.10
N ALA A 126 -21.06 28.38 6.69
CA ALA A 126 -19.98 27.72 7.43
C ALA A 126 -20.49 26.77 8.52
N LYS A 127 -21.59 27.12 9.19
CA LYS A 127 -22.23 26.25 10.19
C LYS A 127 -22.87 25.02 9.56
N GLU A 128 -23.55 25.15 8.42
CA GLU A 128 -24.15 24.01 7.72
C GLU A 128 -23.06 23.05 7.19
N PHE A 129 -21.92 23.57 6.72
CA PHE A 129 -20.77 22.74 6.38
C PHE A 129 -20.20 21.99 7.58
N ASP A 130 -19.99 22.67 8.71
CA ASP A 130 -19.47 22.06 9.94
C ASP A 130 -20.43 21.00 10.52
N ASP A 131 -21.73 21.31 10.59
CA ASP A 131 -22.75 20.36 11.05
C ASP A 131 -22.81 19.12 10.14
N TYR A 132 -22.70 19.31 8.82
CA TYR A 132 -22.68 18.20 7.87
C TYR A 132 -21.38 17.38 7.93
N ALA A 133 -20.23 18.04 8.12
CA ALA A 133 -18.96 17.34 8.33
C ALA A 133 -19.04 16.42 9.57
N LYS A 134 -19.56 16.90 10.70
CA LYS A 134 -19.82 16.07 11.89
C LYS A 134 -20.76 14.91 11.61
N GLN A 135 -21.83 15.16 10.85
CA GLN A 135 -22.76 14.11 10.44
C GLN A 135 -22.08 13.01 9.61
N LEU A 136 -21.15 13.38 8.71
CA LEU A 136 -20.37 12.40 7.94
C LEU A 136 -19.47 11.58 8.86
N LEU A 137 -18.78 12.21 9.82
CA LEU A 137 -17.93 11.53 10.79
C LEU A 137 -18.75 10.55 11.66
N ASP A 138 -19.87 11.02 12.23
CA ASP A 138 -20.77 10.18 13.04
C ASP A 138 -21.30 8.97 12.25
N LYS A 139 -21.56 9.16 10.96
CA LYS A 139 -22.12 8.12 10.09
C LYS A 139 -21.06 7.10 9.64
N TYR A 140 -19.87 7.56 9.27
CA TYR A 140 -18.91 6.76 8.52
C TYR A 140 -17.65 6.40 9.30
N MET A 141 -17.29 7.15 10.35
CA MET A 141 -16.21 6.78 11.27
C MET A 141 -16.74 5.91 12.41
N THR A 142 -17.36 4.79 12.05
CA THR A 142 -17.79 3.76 13.00
C THR A 142 -16.59 3.21 13.78
N PRO A 143 -16.79 2.58 14.96
CA PRO A 143 -15.68 2.06 15.76
C PRO A 143 -14.70 1.20 14.94
N GLY A 144 -13.42 1.53 15.00
CA GLY A 144 -12.36 0.87 14.25
C GLY A 144 -12.01 1.51 12.89
N ILE A 145 -12.77 2.50 12.42
CA ILE A 145 -12.44 3.30 11.23
C ILE A 145 -11.60 4.52 11.63
N ASP A 146 -10.44 4.65 10.99
CA ASP A 146 -9.39 5.63 11.27
C ASP A 146 -9.35 6.78 10.26
N GLY A 147 -10.27 6.82 9.29
CA GLY A 147 -10.29 7.88 8.30
C GLY A 147 -11.34 7.73 7.22
N LEU A 148 -11.39 8.71 6.32
CA LEU A 148 -12.28 8.73 5.15
C LEU A 148 -11.45 8.84 3.87
N ASP A 149 -11.94 8.21 2.81
CA ASP A 149 -11.41 8.32 1.46
C ASP A 149 -12.54 8.74 0.50
N PHE A 150 -12.30 9.75 -0.33
CA PHE A 150 -13.31 10.30 -1.23
C PHE A 150 -12.96 10.05 -2.69
N ASP A 151 -13.77 9.19 -3.33
CA ASP A 151 -13.59 8.67 -4.68
C ASP A 151 -14.19 9.60 -5.73
N MET A 152 -13.28 10.33 -6.40
CA MET A 152 -13.54 11.31 -7.44
C MET A 152 -13.46 10.65 -8.83
N GLU A 153 -14.57 10.08 -9.28
CA GLU A 153 -14.66 9.46 -10.62
C GLU A 153 -15.35 10.33 -11.69
N SER A 154 -15.74 11.57 -11.37
CA SER A 154 -16.62 12.38 -12.21
C SER A 154 -16.19 13.84 -12.30
N THR A 155 -16.68 14.55 -13.31
CA THR A 155 -16.50 16.01 -13.41
C THR A 155 -17.64 16.74 -12.70
N TYR A 156 -17.32 17.88 -12.10
CA TYR A 156 -18.26 18.70 -11.34
C TYR A 156 -18.20 20.16 -11.80
N THR A 157 -19.32 20.85 -11.69
CA THR A 157 -19.35 22.30 -11.96
C THR A 157 -18.65 23.08 -10.86
N THR A 158 -18.18 24.30 -11.15
CA THR A 158 -17.58 25.20 -10.15
C THR A 158 -18.48 25.43 -8.93
N SER A 159 -19.81 25.43 -9.09
CA SER A 159 -20.72 25.58 -7.95
C SER A 159 -20.78 24.32 -7.07
N GLN A 160 -20.70 23.13 -7.67
CA GLN A 160 -20.60 21.87 -6.93
C GLN A 160 -19.25 21.74 -6.23
N LEU A 161 -18.16 22.11 -6.89
CA LEU A 161 -16.83 22.11 -6.28
C LEU A 161 -16.76 23.02 -5.06
N LYS A 162 -17.38 24.21 -5.11
CA LYS A 162 -17.49 25.09 -3.92
C LYS A 162 -18.18 24.42 -2.73
N ILE A 163 -19.24 23.64 -2.97
CA ILE A 163 -19.93 22.90 -1.90
C ILE A 163 -19.01 21.82 -1.36
N ALA A 164 -18.40 21.02 -2.23
CA ALA A 164 -17.49 19.95 -1.82
C ALA A 164 -16.28 20.50 -1.03
N HIS A 165 -15.68 21.60 -1.51
CA HIS A 165 -14.57 22.28 -0.83
C HIS A 165 -14.97 22.77 0.56
N GLY A 166 -16.16 23.35 0.73
CA GLY A 166 -16.66 23.76 2.04
C GLY A 166 -16.78 22.59 3.03
N VAL A 167 -17.25 21.42 2.56
CA VAL A 167 -17.30 20.21 3.40
C VAL A 167 -15.90 19.68 3.71
N ILE A 168 -14.99 19.64 2.73
CA ILE A 168 -13.60 19.16 2.93
C ILE A 168 -12.86 20.07 3.92
N GLU A 169 -12.99 21.40 3.78
CA GLU A 169 -12.41 22.35 4.72
C GLU A 169 -12.96 22.13 6.14
N ALA A 170 -14.26 21.92 6.29
CA ALA A 170 -14.88 21.62 7.58
C ALA A 170 -14.38 20.30 8.17
N LEU A 171 -14.33 19.22 7.38
CA LEU A 171 -13.80 17.91 7.78
C LEU A 171 -12.34 18.00 8.24
N SER A 172 -11.53 18.83 7.58
CA SER A 172 -10.10 18.96 7.88
C SER A 172 -9.78 19.50 9.28
N ASN A 173 -10.76 20.07 9.99
CA ASN A 173 -10.62 20.44 11.40
C ASN A 173 -10.70 19.23 12.35
N TYR A 174 -11.24 18.10 11.88
CA TYR A 174 -11.51 16.92 12.69
C TYR A 174 -10.67 15.72 12.29
N ILE A 175 -10.31 15.61 11.00
CA ILE A 175 -9.53 14.50 10.46
C ILE A 175 -8.44 14.96 9.48
N GLY A 176 -7.45 14.10 9.25
CA GLY A 176 -6.35 14.37 8.32
C GLY A 176 -5.28 15.31 8.90
N PRO A 177 -4.30 15.73 8.09
CA PRO A 177 -3.07 16.42 8.55
C PRO A 177 -3.30 17.81 9.17
N LYS A 178 -4.48 18.40 8.99
CA LYS A 178 -4.86 19.67 9.62
C LYS A 178 -5.51 19.50 10.99
N SER A 179 -5.92 18.27 11.30
CA SER A 179 -6.40 17.90 12.62
C SER A 179 -5.22 17.43 13.46
N ASP A 180 -5.18 17.75 14.75
CA ASP A 180 -4.18 17.21 15.70
C ASP A 180 -4.49 15.73 16.06
N THR A 181 -4.90 14.92 15.06
CA THR A 181 -5.27 13.52 15.21
C THR A 181 -4.42 12.64 14.30
N ASP A 182 -4.41 11.33 14.57
CA ASP A 182 -3.73 10.35 13.72
C ASP A 182 -4.65 9.80 12.60
N THR A 183 -5.78 10.46 12.35
CA THR A 183 -6.75 9.99 11.36
C THR A 183 -6.35 10.37 9.93
N LEU A 184 -6.87 9.63 8.96
CA LEU A 184 -6.58 9.86 7.55
C LEU A 184 -7.75 10.55 6.83
N LEU A 185 -7.40 11.49 5.97
CA LEU A 185 -8.32 12.01 4.95
C LEU A 185 -7.65 11.80 3.59
N ILE A 186 -8.24 10.95 2.76
CA ILE A 186 -7.68 10.55 1.46
C ILE A 186 -8.57 11.07 0.34
N TYR A 187 -7.93 11.51 -0.75
CA TYR A 187 -8.59 11.86 -2.00
C TYR A 187 -8.12 10.85 -3.05
N ASP A 188 -9.02 10.05 -3.59
CA ASP A 188 -8.70 9.14 -4.69
C ASP A 188 -9.43 9.56 -5.98
N THR A 189 -8.78 9.37 -7.13
CA THR A 189 -9.26 9.93 -8.39
C THR A 189 -8.80 9.16 -9.62
N VAL A 190 -9.69 9.08 -10.62
CA VAL A 190 -9.37 8.67 -11.99
C VAL A 190 -8.87 9.84 -12.85
N ASP A 191 -9.18 11.08 -12.45
CA ASP A 191 -8.74 12.29 -13.15
C ASP A 191 -7.32 12.66 -12.74
N ILE A 192 -6.36 12.01 -13.40
CA ILE A 192 -4.93 12.25 -13.19
C ILE A 192 -4.37 13.43 -14.02
N PHE A 193 -5.24 14.22 -14.64
CA PHE A 193 -4.87 15.31 -15.56
C PHE A 193 -5.45 16.68 -15.17
N SER A 194 -6.41 16.74 -14.26
CA SER A 194 -6.99 18.00 -13.77
C SER A 194 -6.44 18.42 -12.41
N LEU A 195 -6.38 19.74 -12.22
CA LEU A 195 -5.95 20.39 -10.98
C LEU A 195 -7.12 21.03 -10.22
N GLU A 196 -8.19 21.43 -10.92
CA GLU A 196 -9.21 22.33 -10.36
C GLU A 196 -9.95 21.73 -9.15
N PRO A 197 -10.39 20.47 -9.17
CA PRO A 197 -11.13 19.92 -8.04
C PRO A 197 -10.30 19.74 -6.78
N PHE A 198 -8.98 19.54 -6.93
CA PHE A 198 -8.10 19.11 -5.85
C PHE A 198 -7.23 20.23 -5.29
N THR A 199 -6.59 21.06 -6.13
CA THR A 199 -5.62 22.07 -5.68
C THR A 199 -6.12 22.99 -4.55
N PRO A 200 -7.38 23.50 -4.56
CA PRO A 200 -7.85 24.38 -3.48
C PRO A 200 -7.88 23.73 -2.10
N VAL A 201 -8.00 22.40 -2.05
CA VAL A 201 -8.21 21.62 -0.83
C VAL A 201 -7.10 20.61 -0.55
N SER A 202 -6.05 20.57 -1.38
CA SER A 202 -4.99 19.56 -1.31
C SER A 202 -4.37 19.41 0.07
N SER A 203 -4.14 20.53 0.76
CA SER A 203 -3.60 20.56 2.13
C SER A 203 -4.48 19.89 3.20
N ALA A 204 -5.75 19.58 2.90
CA ALA A 204 -6.62 18.83 3.80
C ALA A 204 -6.34 17.32 3.80
N PHE A 205 -5.65 16.80 2.78
CA PHE A 205 -5.52 15.37 2.55
C PHE A 205 -4.18 14.82 3.01
N SER A 206 -4.23 13.67 3.70
CA SER A 206 -3.08 12.86 4.06
C SER A 206 -2.41 12.29 2.80
N PHE A 207 -3.23 11.73 1.90
CA PHE A 207 -2.79 11.07 0.68
C PHE A 207 -3.65 11.44 -0.52
N LEU A 208 -3.03 11.41 -1.71
CA LEU A 208 -3.69 11.43 -3.01
C LEU A 208 -3.52 10.06 -3.68
N GLY A 209 -4.62 9.35 -3.90
CA GLY A 209 -4.65 8.11 -4.68
C GLY A 209 -4.93 8.37 -6.17
N ALA A 210 -3.95 8.17 -7.04
CA ALA A 210 -4.16 8.24 -8.49
C ALA A 210 -4.44 6.86 -9.08
N GLN A 211 -5.69 6.62 -9.47
CA GLN A 211 -6.12 5.42 -10.15
C GLN A 211 -5.60 5.44 -11.60
N GLN A 212 -4.60 4.61 -11.92
CA GLN A 212 -4.01 4.54 -13.26
C GLN A 212 -4.06 3.14 -13.87
N TYR A 213 -5.17 2.42 -13.60
CA TYR A 213 -5.34 1.03 -13.97
C TYR A 213 -5.02 0.77 -15.46
N GLY A 214 -4.32 -0.33 -15.72
CA GLY A 214 -3.86 -0.72 -17.06
C GLY A 214 -2.63 0.04 -17.55
N SER A 215 -1.93 0.77 -16.67
CA SER A 215 -0.73 1.54 -16.98
C SER A 215 0.43 1.22 -16.04
N ASN A 216 1.63 1.68 -16.40
CA ASN A 216 2.89 1.38 -15.71
C ASN A 216 3.54 2.63 -15.09
N ALA A 217 4.79 2.50 -14.65
CA ALA A 217 5.57 3.59 -14.04
C ALA A 217 5.67 4.87 -14.90
N THR A 218 5.68 4.76 -16.23
CA THR A 218 5.77 5.94 -17.11
C THR A 218 4.54 6.84 -16.97
N ARG A 219 3.36 6.25 -16.77
CA ARG A 219 2.12 7.00 -16.53
C ARG A 219 2.12 7.66 -15.15
N ALA A 220 2.67 6.97 -14.14
CA ALA A 220 2.80 7.49 -12.78
C ALA A 220 3.73 8.71 -12.73
N GLU A 221 4.89 8.63 -13.38
CA GLU A 221 5.83 9.75 -13.47
C GLU A 221 5.24 10.93 -14.25
N SER A 222 4.53 10.64 -15.34
CA SER A 222 3.89 11.68 -16.16
C SER A 222 2.79 12.43 -15.41
N SER A 223 1.91 11.72 -14.70
CA SER A 223 0.85 12.35 -13.90
C SER A 223 1.40 13.18 -12.75
N TRP A 224 2.46 12.71 -12.07
CA TRP A 224 3.15 13.52 -11.06
C TRP A 224 3.73 14.82 -11.65
N ASN A 225 4.57 14.71 -12.68
CA ASN A 225 5.28 15.87 -13.25
C ASN A 225 4.35 16.87 -13.94
N ASN A 226 3.29 16.39 -14.59
CA ASN A 226 2.41 17.25 -15.38
C ASN A 226 1.23 17.79 -14.58
N THR A 227 0.78 17.07 -13.55
CA THR A 227 -0.42 17.39 -12.78
C THR A 227 -0.06 17.63 -11.31
N PHE A 228 0.20 16.56 -10.55
CA PHE A 228 0.08 16.63 -9.09
C PHE A 228 1.17 17.41 -8.37
N SER A 229 2.37 17.51 -8.95
CA SER A 229 3.45 18.39 -8.46
C SER A 229 3.08 19.88 -8.38
N LYS A 230 1.96 20.29 -8.99
CA LYS A 230 1.47 21.68 -9.02
C LYS A 230 0.34 21.94 -8.02
N THR A 231 -0.09 20.93 -7.26
CA THR A 231 -1.26 21.00 -6.37
C THR A 231 -0.92 21.40 -4.94
N GLY A 232 0.37 21.41 -4.58
CA GLY A 232 0.85 21.71 -3.23
C GLY A 232 0.94 20.51 -2.29
N ILE A 233 0.64 19.29 -2.77
CA ILE A 233 1.01 18.07 -2.04
C ILE A 233 2.49 17.73 -2.25
N GLU A 234 3.07 17.05 -1.27
CA GLU A 234 4.39 16.48 -1.40
C GLU A 234 4.37 15.15 -2.16
N ARG A 235 5.50 14.79 -2.78
CA ARG A 235 5.59 13.52 -3.52
C ARG A 235 5.40 12.30 -2.62
N SER A 236 5.74 12.43 -1.36
CA SER A 236 5.51 11.42 -0.30
C SER A 236 4.03 11.22 0.04
N GLN A 237 3.12 12.07 -0.43
CA GLN A 237 1.68 11.92 -0.26
C GLN A 237 1.01 11.27 -1.49
N TYR A 238 1.76 11.05 -2.56
CA TYR A 238 1.25 10.51 -3.81
C TYR A 238 1.27 8.97 -3.82
N LEU A 239 0.09 8.36 -3.96
CA LEU A 239 -0.11 6.91 -4.05
C LEU A 239 -0.55 6.52 -5.47
N VAL A 240 0.14 5.54 -6.06
CA VAL A 240 -0.13 5.06 -7.42
C VAL A 240 -1.03 3.82 -7.40
N GLY A 241 -2.17 3.87 -8.09
CA GLY A 241 -3.19 2.82 -8.09
C GLY A 241 -3.14 1.84 -9.25
N LEU A 242 -3.26 0.56 -8.94
CA LEU A 242 -3.45 -0.54 -9.89
C LEU A 242 -4.64 -1.42 -9.46
N SER A 243 -5.10 -2.33 -10.32
CA SER A 243 -6.27 -3.17 -10.03
C SER A 243 -6.02 -4.64 -10.32
N PHE A 244 -6.49 -5.51 -9.43
CA PHE A 244 -6.72 -6.91 -9.75
C PHE A 244 -7.93 -7.06 -10.69
N PRO A 245 -8.07 -8.19 -11.42
CA PRO A 245 -9.25 -8.44 -12.25
C PRO A 245 -10.47 -8.82 -11.40
N GLU A 246 -11.53 -8.02 -11.49
CA GLU A 246 -12.81 -8.34 -10.86
C GLU A 246 -13.56 -9.45 -11.61
N GLU A 247 -14.36 -10.21 -10.87
CA GLU A 247 -15.34 -11.13 -11.43
C GLU A 247 -16.48 -10.39 -12.13
N ARG A 248 -17.07 -11.01 -13.15
CA ARG A 248 -18.31 -10.58 -13.83
C ARG A 248 -18.23 -9.20 -14.50
N THR A 249 -17.01 -8.69 -14.72
CA THR A 249 -16.75 -7.51 -15.54
C THR A 249 -16.01 -7.90 -16.83
N ASN A 250 -16.21 -7.10 -17.88
CA ASN A 250 -15.38 -7.19 -19.09
C ASN A 250 -14.10 -6.35 -18.99
N GLN A 251 -13.96 -5.56 -17.92
CA GLN A 251 -12.77 -4.74 -17.70
C GLN A 251 -11.64 -5.61 -17.14
N THR A 252 -10.62 -5.86 -17.96
CA THR A 252 -9.35 -6.43 -17.49
C THR A 252 -8.26 -5.41 -17.78
N TRP A 253 -7.81 -4.72 -16.74
CA TRP A 253 -6.75 -3.71 -16.83
C TRP A 253 -5.40 -4.33 -17.21
N GLY A 254 -5.17 -5.58 -16.80
CA GLY A 254 -3.95 -6.32 -17.12
C GLY A 254 -2.78 -5.98 -16.21
N ASP A 255 -3.04 -5.40 -15.03
CA ASP A 255 -1.99 -4.95 -14.12
C ASP A 255 -1.21 -6.08 -13.47
N THR A 256 -1.84 -7.24 -13.32
CA THR A 256 -1.31 -8.42 -12.61
C THR A 256 -1.16 -9.64 -13.53
N ARG A 257 -0.66 -9.42 -14.75
CA ARG A 257 -0.39 -10.49 -15.71
C ARG A 257 0.95 -11.15 -15.45
N GLU A 258 0.98 -12.48 -15.41
CA GLU A 258 2.24 -13.22 -15.43
C GLU A 258 2.99 -13.04 -16.77
N PRO A 259 4.34 -13.08 -16.77
CA PRO A 259 5.23 -13.16 -15.59
C PRO A 259 5.23 -11.90 -14.72
N TYR A 260 5.35 -12.06 -13.39
CA TYR A 260 5.28 -10.97 -12.40
C TYR A 260 6.22 -9.81 -12.74
N GLU A 261 7.47 -10.10 -13.09
CA GLU A 261 8.53 -9.13 -13.37
C GLU A 261 8.27 -8.31 -14.66
N SER A 262 7.28 -8.70 -15.46
CA SER A 262 6.84 -7.97 -16.66
C SER A 262 5.51 -7.23 -16.48
N SER A 263 4.89 -7.36 -15.30
CA SER A 263 3.58 -6.79 -14.99
C SER A 263 3.65 -5.28 -14.72
N ASN A 264 2.49 -4.60 -14.83
CA ASN A 264 2.40 -3.21 -14.37
C ASN A 264 2.61 -3.13 -12.85
N LEU A 265 2.19 -4.15 -12.10
CA LEU A 265 2.39 -4.20 -10.65
C LEU A 265 3.87 -4.10 -10.28
N TYR A 266 4.71 -4.94 -10.87
CA TYR A 266 6.16 -4.88 -10.66
C TYR A 266 6.73 -3.53 -11.11
N SER A 267 6.31 -3.03 -12.28
CA SER A 267 6.78 -1.73 -12.78
C SER A 267 6.50 -0.59 -11.80
N VAL A 268 5.29 -0.52 -11.24
CA VAL A 268 4.89 0.51 -10.27
C VAL A 268 5.54 0.30 -8.91
N ALA A 269 5.61 -0.94 -8.40
CA ALA A 269 6.28 -1.22 -7.14
C ALA A 269 7.76 -0.82 -7.17
N ASN A 270 8.45 -1.14 -8.27
CA ASN A 270 9.83 -0.69 -8.49
C ASN A 270 9.93 0.84 -8.57
N TYR A 271 9.02 1.51 -9.29
CA TYR A 271 8.97 2.97 -9.36
C TYR A 271 8.79 3.61 -7.98
N VAL A 272 7.88 3.09 -7.15
CA VAL A 272 7.67 3.54 -5.78
C VAL A 272 8.93 3.38 -4.95
N ARG A 273 9.59 2.21 -5.04
CA ARG A 273 10.86 1.93 -4.35
C ARG A 273 11.97 2.92 -4.72
N THR A 274 12.07 3.30 -6.00
CA THR A 274 13.21 4.10 -6.51
C THR A 274 12.97 5.61 -6.56
N THR A 275 11.81 6.08 -6.09
CA THR A 275 11.46 7.51 -6.11
C THR A 275 10.96 7.97 -4.73
N GLU A 276 10.75 9.28 -4.57
CA GLU A 276 10.15 9.87 -3.36
C GLU A 276 8.62 9.67 -3.29
N THR A 277 8.04 8.95 -4.25
CA THR A 277 6.60 8.64 -4.29
C THR A 277 6.17 8.00 -2.97
N GLY A 278 5.07 8.48 -2.40
CA GLY A 278 4.56 8.05 -1.09
C GLY A 278 4.27 6.57 -1.00
N GLY A 279 3.81 5.97 -2.10
CA GLY A 279 3.41 4.58 -2.07
C GLY A 279 2.59 4.15 -3.27
N MET A 280 1.86 3.05 -3.07
CA MET A 280 0.93 2.51 -4.06
C MET A 280 -0.32 1.93 -3.41
N PHE A 281 -1.33 1.67 -4.23
CA PHE A 281 -2.49 0.92 -3.80
C PHE A 281 -2.99 -0.10 -4.82
N LEU A 282 -3.69 -1.10 -4.32
CA LEU A 282 -4.34 -2.14 -5.13
C LEU A 282 -5.84 -2.17 -4.92
N TYR A 283 -6.59 -2.00 -6.00
CA TYR A 283 -8.03 -2.19 -6.00
C TYR A 283 -8.40 -3.68 -6.14
N ALA A 284 -9.47 -4.07 -5.45
CA ALA A 284 -10.01 -5.43 -5.38
C ALA A 284 -8.98 -6.46 -4.88
N ILE A 285 -8.33 -6.19 -3.74
CA ILE A 285 -7.34 -7.12 -3.14
C ILE A 285 -7.91 -8.52 -2.91
N ASP A 286 -9.24 -8.62 -2.77
CA ASP A 286 -9.94 -9.89 -2.66
C ASP A 286 -9.81 -10.82 -3.88
N ARG A 287 -9.19 -10.30 -4.95
CA ARG A 287 -8.93 -10.95 -6.23
C ARG A 287 -7.45 -11.23 -6.48
N ASP A 288 -6.60 -11.11 -5.46
CA ASP A 288 -5.17 -11.41 -5.58
C ASP A 288 -4.93 -12.84 -6.11
N GLY A 289 -4.01 -12.96 -7.08
CA GLY A 289 -3.64 -14.22 -7.73
C GLY A 289 -4.50 -14.55 -8.95
N ILE A 290 -5.68 -13.95 -9.10
CA ILE A 290 -6.55 -14.21 -10.25
C ILE A 290 -5.93 -13.66 -11.54
N GLN A 291 -5.85 -14.52 -12.55
CA GLN A 291 -5.36 -14.19 -13.88
C GLN A 291 -6.52 -14.05 -14.88
N GLY A 292 -6.51 -12.96 -15.64
CA GLY A 292 -7.48 -12.70 -16.70
C GLY A 292 -8.93 -12.67 -16.20
N ARG A 293 -9.87 -13.00 -17.10
CA ARG A 293 -11.29 -13.08 -16.75
C ARG A 293 -11.57 -14.41 -16.03
N ASN A 294 -11.98 -14.32 -14.78
CA ASN A 294 -12.44 -15.47 -14.01
C ASN A 294 -13.59 -15.04 -13.09
N ASP A 295 -14.77 -15.64 -13.26
CA ASP A 295 -15.95 -15.26 -12.48
C ASP A 295 -16.08 -16.02 -11.14
N GLN A 296 -15.16 -16.95 -10.87
CA GLN A 296 -15.13 -17.71 -9.62
C GLN A 296 -14.61 -16.84 -8.47
N LEU A 297 -15.28 -16.91 -7.33
CA LEU A 297 -14.78 -16.37 -6.07
C LEU A 297 -13.89 -17.44 -5.44
N LEU A 298 -12.59 -17.18 -5.39
CA LEU A 298 -11.58 -18.11 -4.92
C LEU A 298 -10.89 -17.53 -3.69
N LYS A 299 -10.43 -18.42 -2.82
CA LYS A 299 -9.54 -18.02 -1.72
C LYS A 299 -8.20 -17.58 -2.31
N THR A 300 -7.56 -16.62 -1.65
CA THR A 300 -6.23 -16.12 -2.05
C THR A 300 -5.24 -16.27 -0.91
N ASP A 301 -3.99 -16.52 -1.26
CA ASP A 301 -2.85 -16.53 -0.34
C ASP A 301 -2.07 -15.20 -0.39
N PHE A 302 -2.56 -14.23 -1.16
CA PHE A 302 -2.03 -12.89 -1.35
C PHE A 302 -0.60 -12.85 -1.91
N LEU A 303 -0.22 -13.84 -2.73
CA LEU A 303 1.10 -13.91 -3.35
C LEU A 303 1.51 -12.60 -4.05
N TRP A 304 0.63 -11.98 -4.86
CA TRP A 304 0.99 -10.77 -5.61
C TRP A 304 1.17 -9.57 -4.68
N THR A 305 0.25 -9.40 -3.72
CA THR A 305 0.30 -8.29 -2.76
C THR A 305 1.52 -8.41 -1.85
N LYS A 306 1.79 -9.58 -1.27
CA LYS A 306 2.98 -9.82 -0.44
C LYS A 306 4.27 -9.54 -1.21
N THR A 307 4.31 -9.92 -2.49
CA THR A 307 5.47 -9.63 -3.36
C THR A 307 5.59 -8.12 -3.63
N ALA A 308 4.50 -7.44 -3.97
CA ALA A 308 4.51 -6.00 -4.23
C ALA A 308 4.87 -5.16 -3.01
N ILE A 309 4.53 -5.59 -1.80
CA ILE A 309 4.95 -4.96 -0.55
C ILE A 309 6.47 -5.06 -0.38
N LEU A 310 7.04 -6.25 -0.56
CA LEU A 310 8.50 -6.44 -0.49
C LEU A 310 9.23 -5.53 -1.47
N GLU A 311 8.76 -5.49 -2.72
CA GLU A 311 9.32 -4.66 -3.78
C GLU A 311 9.19 -3.16 -3.44
N SER A 312 7.98 -2.66 -3.22
CA SER A 312 7.73 -1.23 -3.04
C SER A 312 8.37 -0.65 -1.77
N LYS A 313 8.46 -1.44 -0.69
CA LYS A 313 9.11 -1.03 0.56
C LYS A 313 10.64 -1.22 0.56
N GLY A 314 11.19 -1.78 -0.53
CA GLY A 314 12.63 -1.85 -0.76
C GLY A 314 13.35 -2.94 0.00
N TYR A 315 12.67 -4.05 0.33
CA TYR A 315 13.32 -5.23 0.89
C TYR A 315 14.30 -5.82 -0.12
N SER A 316 15.42 -6.35 0.36
CA SER A 316 16.37 -7.08 -0.47
C SER A 316 15.92 -8.53 -0.68
N LEU A 317 16.39 -9.14 -1.78
CA LEU A 317 16.20 -10.58 -2.01
C LEU A 317 16.72 -11.42 -0.84
N ALA A 318 17.87 -11.04 -0.27
CA ALA A 318 18.47 -11.72 0.86
C ALA A 318 17.58 -11.68 2.12
N GLU A 319 16.93 -10.56 2.39
CA GLU A 319 15.94 -10.46 3.48
C GLU A 319 14.75 -11.37 3.23
N SER A 320 14.22 -11.38 1.99
CA SER A 320 13.09 -12.27 1.66
C SER A 320 13.45 -13.74 1.79
N GLN A 321 14.65 -14.13 1.35
CA GLN A 321 15.18 -15.48 1.56
C GLN A 321 15.34 -15.79 3.05
N ALA A 322 15.78 -14.83 3.87
CA ALA A 322 15.89 -15.00 5.31
C ALA A 322 14.51 -15.20 5.97
N PHE A 323 13.49 -14.43 5.57
CA PHE A 323 12.11 -14.60 6.05
C PHE A 323 11.56 -15.99 5.70
N ALA A 324 11.78 -16.44 4.46
CA ALA A 324 11.38 -17.78 4.00
C ALA A 324 12.10 -18.91 4.77
N LYS A 325 13.41 -18.75 5.05
CA LYS A 325 14.19 -19.72 5.84
C LYS A 325 13.73 -19.75 7.29
N HIS A 326 13.44 -18.59 7.88
CA HIS A 326 12.89 -18.48 9.23
C HIS A 326 11.54 -19.20 9.32
N TYR A 327 10.65 -18.97 8.36
CA TYR A 327 9.37 -19.69 8.26
C TYR A 327 9.56 -21.21 8.21
N LEU A 328 10.42 -21.69 7.32
CA LEU A 328 10.70 -23.11 7.14
C LEU A 328 11.20 -23.75 8.44
N ALA A 329 12.11 -23.09 9.14
CA ALA A 329 12.64 -23.58 10.41
C ALA A 329 11.54 -23.67 11.48
N ARG A 330 10.69 -22.66 11.57
CA ARG A 330 9.60 -22.57 12.56
C ARG A 330 8.46 -23.56 12.27
N LYS A 331 8.30 -23.98 11.02
CA LYS A 331 7.28 -24.93 10.54
C LYS A 331 7.84 -26.29 10.16
N ASN A 332 9.07 -26.60 10.59
CA ASN A 332 9.78 -27.81 10.22
C ASN A 332 9.00 -29.10 10.54
N ASP A 333 8.19 -29.09 11.60
CA ASP A 333 7.33 -30.20 12.00
C ASP A 333 6.19 -30.52 11.01
N GLN A 334 5.88 -29.59 10.11
CA GLN A 334 4.87 -29.78 9.05
C GLN A 334 5.43 -30.43 7.78
N PHE A 335 6.75 -30.62 7.70
CA PHE A 335 7.43 -31.11 6.50
C PHE A 335 8.33 -32.31 6.83
N SER A 336 8.53 -33.20 5.87
CA SER A 336 9.59 -34.23 5.99
C SER A 336 10.97 -33.62 5.81
N ASP A 337 12.02 -34.26 6.36
CA ASP A 337 13.42 -33.84 6.19
C ASP A 337 13.79 -33.60 4.72
N ARG A 338 13.26 -34.44 3.83
CA ARG A 338 13.46 -34.31 2.38
C ARG A 338 12.81 -33.03 1.84
N GLN A 339 11.57 -32.76 2.20
CA GLN A 339 10.87 -31.54 1.78
C GLN A 339 11.59 -30.30 2.29
N VAL A 340 12.09 -30.32 3.53
CA VAL A 340 12.85 -29.21 4.11
C VAL A 340 14.11 -28.92 3.30
N GLN A 341 14.86 -29.96 2.92
CA GLN A 341 16.03 -29.80 2.05
C GLN A 341 15.66 -29.24 0.67
N GLU A 342 14.59 -29.76 0.06
CA GLU A 342 14.11 -29.30 -1.26
C GLU A 342 13.64 -27.83 -1.21
N LEU A 343 12.84 -27.44 -0.21
CA LEU A 343 12.36 -26.08 -0.02
C LEU A 343 13.52 -25.12 0.28
N SER A 344 14.46 -25.50 1.15
CA SER A 344 15.65 -24.69 1.43
C SER A 344 16.48 -24.42 0.17
N GLN A 345 16.66 -25.43 -0.69
CA GLN A 345 17.36 -25.25 -1.98
C GLN A 345 16.59 -24.35 -2.94
N GLN A 346 15.25 -24.42 -2.97
CA GLN A 346 14.43 -23.53 -3.79
C GLN A 346 14.56 -22.08 -3.33
N ILE A 347 14.53 -21.83 -2.01
CA ILE A 347 14.74 -20.49 -1.44
C ILE A 347 16.10 -19.93 -1.86
N GLU A 348 17.16 -20.73 -1.76
CA GLU A 348 18.53 -20.31 -2.10
C GLU A 348 18.74 -20.03 -3.60
N ARG A 349 18.01 -20.73 -4.47
CA ARG A 349 18.09 -20.55 -5.92
C ARG A 349 17.19 -19.45 -6.45
N ALA A 350 16.18 -19.02 -5.68
CA ALA A 350 15.27 -17.96 -6.07
C ALA A 350 16.03 -16.66 -6.35
N THR A 351 15.64 -15.99 -7.43
CA THR A 351 16.29 -14.79 -7.98
C THR A 351 15.43 -13.55 -7.85
N SER A 352 14.17 -13.68 -7.42
CA SER A 352 13.25 -12.57 -7.16
C SER A 352 12.41 -12.82 -5.89
N HIS A 353 11.78 -11.76 -5.38
CA HIS A 353 10.81 -11.86 -4.28
C HIS A 353 9.65 -12.78 -4.63
N TYR A 354 9.21 -12.75 -5.90
CA TYR A 354 8.13 -13.60 -6.40
C TYR A 354 8.53 -15.07 -6.31
N GLU A 355 9.73 -15.43 -6.78
CA GLU A 355 10.24 -16.81 -6.71
C GLU A 355 10.42 -17.30 -5.27
N VAL A 356 10.89 -16.45 -4.35
CA VAL A 356 10.98 -16.80 -2.92
C VAL A 356 9.58 -17.07 -2.34
N ASN A 357 8.61 -16.21 -2.62
CA ASN A 357 7.24 -16.40 -2.13
C ASN A 357 6.59 -17.65 -2.73
N ARG A 358 6.86 -17.95 -4.00
CA ARG A 358 6.38 -19.15 -4.72
C ARG A 358 6.92 -20.48 -4.19
N VAL A 359 7.92 -20.47 -3.31
CA VAL A 359 8.33 -21.68 -2.58
C VAL A 359 7.19 -22.20 -1.69
N PHE A 360 6.41 -21.30 -1.10
CA PHE A 360 5.31 -21.64 -0.20
C PHE A 360 3.93 -21.35 -0.77
N LEU A 361 3.81 -20.25 -1.51
CA LEU A 361 2.57 -19.72 -2.06
C LEU A 361 2.39 -20.15 -3.53
N ALA A 362 1.18 -20.03 -4.06
CA ALA A 362 0.87 -20.43 -5.41
C ALA A 362 -0.13 -19.48 -6.08
N ALA A 363 -0.28 -19.61 -7.41
CA ALA A 363 -1.30 -18.86 -8.14
C ALA A 363 -2.73 -19.25 -7.72
N LYS A 364 -2.90 -20.46 -7.19
CA LYS A 364 -4.16 -20.93 -6.58
C LYS A 364 -3.90 -21.39 -5.15
N TYR A 365 -4.80 -21.02 -4.26
CA TYR A 365 -4.68 -21.29 -2.83
C TYR A 365 -4.49 -22.78 -2.51
N GLU A 366 -5.22 -23.66 -3.20
CA GLU A 366 -5.17 -25.11 -3.00
C GLU A 366 -3.88 -25.77 -3.53
N GLU A 367 -3.10 -25.06 -4.34
CA GLU A 367 -1.81 -25.52 -4.88
C GLU A 367 -0.63 -25.06 -4.02
N ALA A 368 -0.86 -24.18 -3.02
CA ALA A 368 0.17 -23.67 -2.15
C ALA A 368 0.74 -24.76 -1.23
N VAL A 369 2.06 -24.81 -1.08
CA VAL A 369 2.74 -25.69 -0.11
C VAL A 369 2.36 -25.28 1.31
N SER A 370 2.24 -23.98 1.55
CA SER A 370 1.89 -23.41 2.85
C SER A 370 1.27 -22.01 2.66
N PRO A 371 -0.05 -21.91 2.43
CA PRO A 371 -0.72 -20.65 2.10
C PRO A 371 -0.70 -19.61 3.24
N GLU A 372 -0.33 -20.02 4.46
CA GLU A 372 -0.20 -19.14 5.62
C GLU A 372 1.17 -18.44 5.72
N TYR A 373 2.13 -18.76 4.84
CA TYR A 373 3.40 -18.05 4.78
C TYR A 373 3.19 -16.56 4.49
N ASP A 374 3.72 -15.70 5.35
CA ASP A 374 3.68 -14.25 5.20
C ASP A 374 5.07 -13.67 5.52
N PRO A 375 5.80 -13.14 4.53
CA PRO A 375 7.17 -12.68 4.73
C PRO A 375 7.27 -11.52 5.74
N LEU A 376 6.27 -10.64 5.79
CA LEU A 376 6.28 -9.46 6.67
C LEU A 376 5.89 -9.83 8.10
N LYS A 377 5.08 -10.88 8.25
CA LYS A 377 4.87 -11.51 9.57
C LYS A 377 6.16 -12.14 10.09
N GLU A 378 6.90 -12.86 9.25
CA GLU A 378 8.18 -13.45 9.66
C GLU A 378 9.21 -12.36 9.99
N ALA A 379 9.25 -11.27 9.24
CA ALA A 379 10.08 -10.12 9.57
C ALA A 379 9.78 -9.56 10.97
N ALA A 380 8.50 -9.46 11.33
CA ALA A 380 8.08 -9.00 12.66
C ALA A 380 8.45 -9.99 13.78
N LEU A 381 8.29 -11.30 13.53
CA LEU A 381 8.68 -12.35 14.48
C LEU A 381 10.19 -12.35 14.71
N MET A 382 10.99 -12.30 13.65
CA MET A 382 12.45 -12.24 13.74
C MET A 382 12.94 -11.00 14.48
N ALA A 383 12.26 -9.85 14.34
CA ALA A 383 12.60 -8.63 15.07
C ALA A 383 12.29 -8.74 16.58
N ALA A 384 11.29 -9.55 16.97
CA ALA A 384 10.93 -9.77 18.37
C ALA A 384 11.82 -10.80 19.09
N GLU A 385 12.61 -11.57 18.34
CA GLU A 385 13.58 -12.53 18.87
C GLU A 385 14.96 -11.92 19.19
N GLN A 386 15.19 -10.68 18.73
CA GLN A 386 16.40 -9.87 19.01
C GLN A 386 16.22 -9.04 20.28
#